data_AF-A0A4R3EFY6-F1
#
_entry.id   AF-A0A4R3EFY6-F1
#
_cell.length_a   1.000
_cell.length_b   1.000
_cell.length_c   1.000
_cell.angle_alpha   90.00
_cell.angle_beta   90.00
_cell.angle_gamma   90.00
#
_symmetry.space_group_name_H-M   'P 1'
#
loop_
_entity.id
_entity.type
_entity.pdbx_description
1 polymer ?
#
loop_
_entity_poly.entity_id
_entity_poly.type
_entity_poly.pdbx_seq_one_letter_code
_entity_poly.pdbx_strand_id
1 'polypeptide(L)'
;MTKIEPTVAAPAPVPVEPAAPPPAAPPSPPPVFTQPAAVEVTPVVNEPRKLDQLSRIEDKTARIEEKFARYEAVLTRAEASLERSAHKVDAAAGTMDFASIRDEVASLRSRVDATPRAATLFTTAIITAVLTVILTILVLKFGVPGVMQKLLP
;
A
#
# COMPACT_ATOMS: atom_id res chain seq x y z
N MET A 1 23.21 -8.00 2.96
CA MET A 1 21.95 -7.49 3.50
C MET A 1 20.98 -7.38 2.35
N THR A 2 20.13 -8.39 2.16
CA THR A 2 19.26 -8.47 0.98
C THR A 2 17.85 -8.11 1.41
N LYS A 3 17.38 -6.97 0.87
CA LYS A 3 16.07 -6.37 1.12
C LYS A 3 15.00 -7.22 0.42
N ILE A 4 14.00 -7.70 1.15
CA ILE A 4 12.87 -8.45 0.59
C ILE A 4 11.66 -7.52 0.69
N GLU A 5 11.18 -7.04 -0.45
CA GLU A 5 9.95 -6.26 -0.56
C GLU A 5 8.79 -7.20 -0.91
N PRO A 6 7.62 -7.13 -0.23
CA PRO A 6 6.47 -7.94 -0.58
C PRO A 6 5.75 -7.32 -1.78
N THR A 7 5.86 -7.95 -2.94
CA THR A 7 5.09 -7.62 -4.15
C THR A 7 3.63 -8.02 -3.95
N VAL A 8 2.74 -7.02 -3.85
CA VAL A 8 1.29 -7.18 -4.06
C VAL A 8 1.05 -7.09 -5.57
N ALA A 9 0.42 -8.12 -6.13
CA ALA A 9 0.05 -8.16 -7.54
C ALA A 9 -1.03 -7.11 -7.86
N ALA A 10 -0.67 -6.10 -8.66
CA ALA A 10 -1.59 -5.16 -9.26
C ALA A 10 -2.24 -5.75 -10.52
N PRO A 11 -3.51 -5.43 -10.86
CA PRO A 11 -4.12 -5.87 -12.11
C PRO A 11 -3.44 -5.24 -13.33
N ALA A 12 -3.34 -6.00 -14.41
CA ALA A 12 -2.62 -5.65 -15.63
C ALA A 12 -3.04 -4.29 -16.25
N PRO A 13 -2.09 -3.48 -16.74
CA PRO A 13 -2.39 -2.21 -17.39
C PRO A 13 -2.97 -2.45 -18.80
N VAL A 14 -4.16 -1.90 -19.04
CA VAL A 14 -4.71 -1.70 -20.38
C VAL A 14 -3.79 -0.76 -21.19
N PRO A 15 -3.53 -1.01 -22.48
CA PRO A 15 -2.74 -0.10 -23.31
C PRO A 15 -3.44 1.27 -23.41
N VAL A 16 -2.82 2.31 -22.86
CA VAL A 16 -3.26 3.69 -23.01
C VAL A 16 -2.55 4.28 -24.23
N GLU A 17 -3.33 4.57 -25.26
CA GLU A 17 -2.93 5.32 -26.45
C GLU A 17 -2.41 6.72 -26.05
N PRO A 18 -1.31 7.23 -26.63
CA PRO A 18 -0.81 8.56 -26.31
C PRO A 18 -1.80 9.65 -26.75
N ALA A 19 -2.51 10.23 -25.78
CA ALA A 19 -3.30 11.43 -26.01
C ALA A 19 -2.38 12.61 -26.33
N ALA A 20 -2.60 13.25 -27.48
CA ALA A 20 -1.91 14.47 -27.89
C ALA A 20 -2.10 15.60 -26.85
N PRO A 21 -1.11 16.48 -26.66
CA PRO A 21 -1.25 17.62 -25.75
C PRO A 21 -2.32 18.59 -26.27
N PRO A 22 -3.17 19.15 -25.38
CA PRO A 22 -4.14 20.18 -25.77
C PRO A 22 -3.43 21.47 -26.22
N PRO A 23 -4.00 22.21 -27.19
CA PRO A 23 -3.44 23.48 -27.63
C PRO A 23 -3.42 24.52 -26.49
N ALA A 24 -2.33 25.28 -26.41
CA ALA A 24 -2.12 26.33 -25.42
C ALA A 24 -3.20 27.42 -25.52
N ALA A 25 -3.83 27.76 -24.39
CA ALA A 25 -4.80 28.84 -24.29
C ALA A 25 -4.09 30.22 -24.35
N PRO A 26 -4.71 31.25 -24.97
CA PRO A 26 -4.19 32.61 -24.97
C PRO A 26 -4.21 33.25 -23.56
N PRO A 27 -3.36 34.25 -23.29
CA PRO A 27 -3.24 34.87 -21.97
C PRO A 27 -4.55 35.57 -21.54
N SER A 28 -4.97 35.30 -20.31
CA SER A 28 -6.13 35.93 -19.69
C SER A 28 -5.85 37.41 -19.35
N PRO A 29 -6.79 38.35 -19.60
CA PRO A 29 -6.66 39.73 -19.15
C PRO A 29 -6.72 39.84 -17.61
N PRO A 30 -6.14 40.90 -17.02
CA PRO A 30 -6.07 41.08 -15.57
C PRO A 30 -7.45 41.24 -14.93
N PRO A 31 -7.63 40.88 -13.64
CA PRO A 31 -8.90 40.95 -12.95
C PRO A 31 -9.33 42.42 -12.81
N VAL A 32 -10.47 42.76 -13.43
CA VAL A 32 -11.17 44.01 -13.16
C VAL A 32 -11.89 43.83 -11.83
N PHE A 33 -11.43 44.53 -10.80
CA PHE A 33 -12.19 44.66 -9.55
C PHE A 33 -13.47 45.43 -9.86
N THR A 34 -14.59 44.73 -10.00
CA THR A 34 -15.91 45.35 -9.95
C THR A 34 -16.17 45.76 -8.50
N GLN A 35 -15.99 47.05 -8.24
CA GLN A 35 -16.51 47.72 -7.06
C GLN A 35 -17.99 47.34 -6.88
N PRO A 36 -18.46 46.98 -5.67
CA PRO A 36 -19.88 46.70 -5.46
C PRO A 36 -20.62 47.99 -5.75
N ALA A 37 -21.35 48.01 -6.87
CA ALA A 37 -22.21 49.11 -7.24
C ALA A 37 -23.17 49.36 -6.08
N ALA A 38 -23.14 50.60 -5.57
CA ALA A 38 -24.09 51.08 -4.59
C ALA A 38 -25.50 50.69 -5.04
N VAL A 39 -26.20 49.95 -4.19
CA VAL A 39 -27.61 49.64 -4.37
C VAL A 39 -28.36 50.96 -4.25
N GLU A 40 -28.63 51.58 -5.39
CA GLU A 40 -29.53 52.71 -5.48
C GLU A 40 -30.94 52.21 -5.16
N VAL A 41 -31.34 52.39 -3.91
CA VAL A 41 -32.71 52.15 -3.46
C VAL A 41 -33.59 53.24 -4.05
N THR A 42 -34.24 52.94 -5.17
CA THR A 42 -35.34 53.77 -5.71
C THR A 42 -36.64 52.94 -5.80
N PRO A 43 -37.80 53.59 -5.63
CA PRO A 43 -38.88 53.06 -4.83
C PRO A 43 -39.78 52.05 -5.56
N VAL A 44 -40.30 51.15 -4.73
CA VAL A 44 -41.40 50.19 -4.92
C VAL A 44 -42.34 50.53 -6.09
N VAL A 45 -42.05 49.97 -7.26
CA VAL A 45 -43.13 49.56 -8.17
C VAL A 45 -43.57 48.18 -7.67
N ASN A 46 -44.80 48.11 -7.18
CA ASN A 46 -45.42 46.91 -6.66
C ASN A 46 -45.72 45.97 -7.83
N GLU A 47 -44.67 45.32 -8.36
CA GLU A 47 -44.74 44.57 -9.60
C GLU A 47 -44.98 43.08 -9.33
N PRO A 48 -45.84 42.41 -10.12
CA PRO A 48 -46.08 40.96 -10.05
C PRO A 48 -44.80 40.11 -10.16
N ARG A 49 -43.67 40.71 -10.56
CA ARG A 49 -42.33 40.12 -10.57
C ARG A 49 -41.78 39.77 -9.18
N LYS A 50 -42.18 40.47 -8.10
CA LYS A 50 -41.75 40.10 -6.74
C LYS A 50 -42.44 38.83 -6.24
N LEU A 51 -43.69 38.61 -6.67
CA LEU A 51 -44.40 37.35 -6.40
C LEU A 51 -43.80 36.20 -7.20
N ASP A 52 -43.36 36.43 -8.44
CA ASP A 52 -42.61 35.44 -9.24
C ASP A 52 -41.22 35.12 -8.64
N GLN A 53 -40.54 36.11 -8.06
CA GLN A 53 -39.29 35.87 -7.32
C GLN A 53 -39.51 35.07 -6.04
N LEU A 54 -40.57 35.37 -5.28
CA LEU A 54 -40.94 34.60 -4.09
C LEU A 54 -41.30 33.15 -4.47
N SER A 55 -42.09 32.95 -5.52
CA SER A 55 -42.42 31.62 -6.03
C SER A 55 -41.17 30.84 -6.49
N ARG A 56 -40.23 31.48 -7.18
CA ARG A 56 -38.93 30.86 -7.54
C ARG A 56 -38.05 30.57 -6.33
N ILE A 57 -38.15 31.36 -5.26
CA ILE A 57 -37.44 31.11 -4.01
C ILE A 57 -38.07 29.92 -3.29
N GLU A 58 -39.40 29.82 -3.23
CA GLU A 58 -40.12 28.67 -2.67
C GLU A 58 -39.78 27.38 -3.41
N ASP A 59 -39.82 27.37 -4.74
CA ASP A 59 -39.45 26.20 -5.55
C ASP A 59 -37.98 25.77 -5.33
N LYS A 60 -37.07 26.74 -5.22
CA LYS A 60 -35.66 26.44 -4.91
C LYS A 60 -35.49 25.92 -3.49
N THR A 61 -36.24 26.45 -2.53
CA THR A 61 -36.17 26.06 -1.13
C THR A 61 -36.71 24.65 -0.95
N ALA A 62 -37.82 24.30 -1.60
CA ALA A 62 -38.35 22.93 -1.63
C ALA A 62 -37.35 21.94 -2.25
N ARG A 63 -36.68 22.33 -3.34
CA ARG A 63 -35.66 21.49 -3.99
C ARG A 63 -34.37 21.38 -3.16
N ILE A 64 -34.09 22.37 -2.30
CA ILE A 64 -33.00 22.33 -1.33
C ILE A 64 -33.37 21.40 -0.17
N GLU A 65 -34.57 21.49 0.37
CA GLU A 65 -35.10 20.61 1.42
C GLU A 65 -35.09 19.13 0.99
N GLU A 66 -35.54 18.83 -0.24
CA GLU A 66 -35.48 17.47 -0.77
C GLU A 66 -34.03 16.95 -0.88
N LYS A 67 -33.10 17.81 -1.30
CA LYS A 67 -31.68 17.44 -1.35
C LYS A 67 -31.11 17.22 0.05
N PHE A 68 -31.46 18.04 1.03
CA PHE A 68 -31.04 17.86 2.43
C PHE A 68 -31.56 16.55 3.01
N ALA A 69 -32.83 16.20 2.79
CA ALA A 69 -33.38 14.92 3.21
C ALA A 69 -32.62 13.73 2.57
N ARG A 70 -32.22 13.87 1.29
CA ARG A 70 -31.43 12.85 0.58
C ARG A 70 -29.99 12.77 1.11
N TYR A 71 -29.38 13.88 1.50
CA TYR A 71 -28.05 13.91 2.09
C TYR A 71 -28.03 13.38 3.53
N GLU A 72 -29.06 13.67 4.33
CA GLU A 72 -29.21 13.10 5.68
C GLU A 72 -29.37 11.59 5.63
N ALA A 73 -30.12 11.05 4.66
CA ALA A 73 -30.24 9.61 4.44
C ALA A 73 -28.91 8.95 4.01
N VAL A 74 -28.08 9.65 3.22
CA VAL A 74 -26.75 9.16 2.83
C VAL A 74 -25.76 9.26 4.01
N LEU A 75 -25.83 10.31 4.82
CA LEU A 75 -25.00 10.49 6.01
C LEU A 75 -25.30 9.44 7.07
N THR A 76 -26.57 9.20 7.42
CA THR A 76 -26.96 8.13 8.35
C THR A 76 -26.53 6.75 7.84
N ARG A 77 -26.60 6.51 6.53
CA ARG A 77 -26.08 5.27 5.93
C ARG A 77 -24.55 5.17 6.01
N ALA A 78 -23.85 6.29 5.81
CA ALA A 78 -22.40 6.35 5.93
C ALA A 78 -21.94 6.14 7.38
N GLU A 79 -22.63 6.74 8.35
CA GLU A 79 -22.41 6.54 9.79
C GLU A 79 -22.61 5.07 10.18
N ALA A 80 -23.71 4.46 9.75
CA ALA A 80 -23.96 3.03 10.00
C ALA A 80 -22.89 2.12 9.35
N SER A 81 -22.37 2.51 8.18
CA SER A 81 -21.27 1.79 7.53
C SER A 81 -19.93 2.00 8.25
N LEU A 82 -19.69 3.21 8.77
CA LEU A 82 -18.49 3.56 9.52
C LEU A 82 -18.46 2.84 10.86
N GLU A 83 -19.57 2.84 11.61
CA GLU A 83 -19.70 2.14 12.89
C GLU A 83 -19.48 0.62 12.72
N ARG A 84 -20.05 0.03 11.67
CA ARG A 84 -19.78 -1.37 11.31
C ARG A 84 -18.32 -1.62 10.96
N SER A 85 -17.65 -0.67 10.32
CA SER A 85 -16.23 -0.79 9.96
C SER A 85 -15.34 -0.61 11.18
N ALA A 86 -15.67 0.31 12.08
CA ALA A 86 -15.00 0.53 13.35
C ALA A 86 -15.08 -0.72 14.23
N HIS A 87 -16.26 -1.35 14.36
CA HIS A 87 -16.39 -2.61 15.09
C HIS A 87 -15.60 -3.76 14.48
N LYS A 88 -15.50 -3.84 13.15
CA LYS A 88 -14.65 -4.83 12.48
C LYS A 88 -13.17 -4.58 12.73
N VAL A 89 -12.74 -3.32 12.71
CA VAL A 89 -11.36 -2.91 13.00
C VAL A 89 -11.01 -3.16 14.46
N ASP A 90 -11.91 -2.85 15.39
CA ASP A 90 -11.72 -3.07 16.82
C ASP A 90 -11.67 -4.56 17.16
N ALA A 91 -12.55 -5.37 16.55
CA ALA A 91 -12.48 -6.83 16.66
C ALA A 91 -11.19 -7.41 16.06
N ALA A 92 -10.72 -6.87 14.93
CA ALA A 92 -9.44 -7.27 14.32
C ALA A 92 -8.25 -6.83 15.17
N ALA A 93 -8.27 -5.63 15.76
CA ALA A 93 -7.22 -5.11 16.62
C ALA A 93 -7.16 -5.84 17.97
N GLY A 94 -8.32 -6.19 18.54
CA GLY A 94 -8.43 -6.95 19.78
C GLY A 94 -8.05 -8.43 19.64
N THR A 95 -8.19 -9.00 18.45
CA THR A 95 -7.81 -10.40 18.18
C THR A 95 -6.40 -10.54 17.60
N MET A 96 -5.81 -9.47 17.07
CA MET A 96 -4.46 -9.47 16.54
C MET A 96 -3.46 -9.06 17.63
N ASP A 97 -2.92 -10.04 18.35
CA ASP A 97 -1.86 -9.82 19.31
C ASP A 97 -0.54 -9.50 18.59
N PHE A 98 -0.36 -8.22 18.28
CA PHE A 98 0.85 -7.70 17.62
C PHE A 98 2.13 -7.91 18.44
N ALA A 99 2.01 -8.07 19.77
CA ALA A 99 3.15 -8.36 20.62
C ALA A 99 3.57 -9.84 20.44
N SER A 100 2.62 -10.77 20.48
CA SER A 100 2.87 -12.19 20.22
C SER A 100 3.44 -12.44 18.82
N ILE A 101 2.89 -11.79 17.78
CA ILE A 101 3.42 -11.93 16.41
C ILE A 101 4.86 -11.41 16.32
N ARG A 102 5.18 -10.31 16.99
CA ARG A 102 6.53 -9.75 17.00
C ARG A 102 7.52 -10.70 17.69
N ASP A 103 7.11 -11.31 18.79
CA ASP A 103 7.93 -12.27 19.52
C ASP A 103 8.12 -13.58 18.76
N GLU A 104 7.09 -14.07 18.07
CA GLU A 104 7.19 -15.22 17.17
C GLU A 104 8.13 -14.94 15.98
N VAL A 105 8.04 -13.76 15.38
CA VAL A 105 8.93 -13.34 14.29
C VAL A 105 10.38 -13.23 14.78
N ALA A 106 10.60 -12.69 15.99
CA ALA A 106 11.92 -12.61 16.59
C ALA A 106 12.50 -14.02 16.89
N SER A 107 11.67 -14.93 17.40
CA SER A 107 12.02 -16.34 17.64
C SER A 107 12.32 -17.09 16.33
N LEU A 108 11.54 -16.85 15.28
CA LEU A 108 11.79 -17.44 13.97
C LEU A 108 13.11 -16.93 13.38
N ARG A 109 13.35 -15.62 13.51
CA ARG A 109 14.59 -15.00 13.04
C ARG A 109 15.81 -15.53 13.77
N SER A 110 15.75 -15.74 15.08
CA SER A 110 16.85 -16.31 15.84
C SER A 110 17.16 -17.76 15.42
N ARG A 111 16.14 -18.57 15.12
CA ARG A 111 16.32 -19.94 14.59
C ARG A 111 16.92 -19.96 13.19
N VAL A 112 16.48 -19.04 12.32
CA VAL A 112 17.04 -18.89 10.97
C VAL A 112 18.50 -18.43 11.03
N ASP A 113 18.83 -17.46 11.89
CA ASP A 113 20.20 -17.01 12.09
C ASP A 113 21.09 -18.07 12.76
N ALA A 114 20.52 -18.93 13.62
CA ALA A 114 21.22 -20.07 14.22
C ALA A 114 21.45 -21.23 13.24
N THR A 115 20.75 -21.27 12.11
CA THR A 115 20.95 -22.32 11.10
C THR A 115 22.29 -22.05 10.37
N PRO A 116 23.19 -23.05 10.26
CA PRO A 116 24.47 -22.87 9.59
C PRO A 116 24.23 -22.37 8.15
N ARG A 117 24.74 -21.17 7.85
CA ARG A 117 24.54 -20.52 6.55
C ARG A 117 25.06 -21.40 5.41
N ALA A 118 24.48 -21.28 4.23
CA ALA A 118 24.93 -22.00 3.04
C ALA A 118 26.46 -21.87 2.81
N ALA A 119 27.03 -20.70 3.14
CA ALA A 119 28.46 -20.46 3.10
C ALA A 119 29.28 -21.36 4.06
N THR A 120 28.79 -21.62 5.28
CA THR A 120 29.48 -22.52 6.22
C THR A 120 29.41 -23.97 5.77
N LEU A 121 28.28 -24.40 5.19
CA LEU A 121 28.17 -25.73 4.59
C LEU A 121 29.17 -25.87 3.43
N PHE A 122 29.25 -24.86 2.56
CA PHE A 122 30.15 -24.86 1.42
C PHE A 122 31.63 -24.89 1.85
N THR A 123 32.03 -24.10 2.84
CA THR A 123 33.40 -24.13 3.36
C THR A 123 33.72 -25.47 4.01
N THR A 124 32.82 -26.03 4.83
CA THR A 124 33.03 -27.36 5.43
C THR A 124 33.13 -28.46 4.36
N ALA A 125 32.33 -28.39 3.30
CA ALA A 125 32.36 -29.35 2.20
C ALA A 125 33.68 -29.28 1.43
N ILE A 126 34.16 -28.08 1.10
CA ILE A 126 35.45 -27.89 0.44
C ILE A 126 36.59 -28.41 1.31
N ILE A 127 36.63 -28.02 2.60
CA ILE A 127 37.67 -28.48 3.53
C ILE A 127 37.66 -30.01 3.59
N THR A 128 36.49 -30.62 3.77
CA THR A 128 36.36 -32.09 3.84
C THR A 128 36.78 -32.76 2.54
N ALA A 129 36.43 -32.20 1.38
CA ALA A 129 36.82 -32.72 0.08
C ALA A 129 38.34 -32.66 -0.13
N VAL A 130 38.98 -31.54 0.21
CA VAL A 130 40.45 -31.41 0.13
C VAL A 130 41.13 -32.39 1.08
N LEU A 131 40.64 -32.50 2.31
CA LEU A 131 41.20 -33.37 3.34
C LEU A 131 41.08 -34.85 2.97
N THR A 132 39.95 -35.26 2.39
CA THR A 132 39.76 -36.62 1.87
C THR A 132 40.62 -36.89 0.64
N VAL A 133 40.79 -35.94 -0.28
CA VAL A 133 41.71 -36.10 -1.43
C VAL A 133 43.15 -36.26 -0.95
N ILE A 134 43.62 -35.42 -0.02
CA ILE A 134 44.97 -35.54 0.57
C ILE A 134 45.15 -36.90 1.22
N LEU A 135 44.18 -37.32 2.05
CA LEU A 135 44.22 -38.63 2.71
C LEU A 135 44.27 -39.77 1.67
N THR A 136 43.48 -39.68 0.61
CA THR A 136 43.46 -40.68 -0.46
C THR A 136 44.82 -40.75 -1.17
N ILE A 137 45.43 -39.60 -1.47
CA ILE A 137 46.77 -39.54 -2.06
C ILE A 137 47.81 -40.15 -1.11
N LEU A 138 47.74 -39.85 0.19
CA LEU A 138 48.64 -40.42 1.18
C LEU A 138 48.50 -41.95 1.25
N VAL A 139 47.28 -42.47 1.26
CA VAL A 139 47.01 -43.91 1.26
C VAL A 139 47.52 -44.58 -0.02
N LEU A 140 47.32 -43.97 -1.19
CA LEU A 140 47.81 -44.50 -2.46
C LEU A 140 49.34 -44.45 -2.57
N LYS A 141 49.97 -43.39 -2.06
CA LYS A 141 51.41 -43.15 -2.19
C LYS A 141 52.26 -43.84 -1.12
N PHE A 142 51.76 -43.91 0.11
CA PHE A 142 52.48 -44.48 1.26
C PHE A 142 51.89 -45.83 1.73
N GLY A 143 50.79 -46.28 1.11
CA GLY A 143 50.07 -47.47 1.53
C GLY A 143 49.29 -47.24 2.84
N VAL A 144 48.49 -48.22 3.23
CA VAL A 144 47.91 -48.25 4.59
C VAL A 144 48.98 -48.82 5.53
N PRO A 145 49.56 -48.02 6.45
CA PRO A 145 50.50 -48.54 7.44
C PRO A 145 49.79 -49.58 8.31
N GLY A 146 50.14 -50.85 8.13
CA GLY A 146 49.59 -51.99 8.87
C GLY A 146 48.86 -53.06 8.04
N VAL A 147 48.55 -52.83 6.75
CA VAL A 147 47.80 -53.82 5.93
C VAL A 147 48.63 -54.38 4.77
N MET A 148 49.53 -53.58 4.17
CA MET A 148 50.27 -53.92 2.93
C MET A 148 51.79 -54.01 3.12
N GLN A 149 52.28 -54.44 4.30
CA GLN A 149 53.72 -54.66 4.55
C GLN A 149 54.21 -56.08 4.23
N LYS A 150 53.34 -57.00 3.80
CA LYS A 150 53.70 -58.42 3.59
C LYS A 150 53.02 -59.06 2.38
N LEU A 151 53.07 -58.44 1.20
CA LEU A 151 52.61 -59.13 -0.01
C LEU A 151 53.43 -58.79 -1.27
N LEU A 152 54.75 -58.68 -1.14
CA LEU A 152 55.67 -59.00 -2.23
C LEU A 152 56.73 -59.98 -1.69
N PRO A 153 56.97 -61.14 -2.35
CA PRO A 153 58.18 -61.93 -2.13
C PRO A 153 59.43 -61.18 -2.63
#